data_AF-A0A4Y6I754-F1
#
_entry.id   AF-A0A4Y6I754-F1
#
_cell.length_a   1.000
_cell.length_b   1.000
_cell.length_c   1.000
_cell.angle_alpha   90.00
_cell.angle_beta   90.00
_cell.angle_gamma   90.00
#
_symmetry.space_group_name_H-M   'P 1'
#
loop_
_entity.id
_entity.type
_entity.pdbx_description
1 polymer ?
#
loop_
_entity_poly.entity_id
_entity_poly.type
_entity_poly.pdbx_seq_one_letter_code
_entity_poly.pdbx_strand_id
1 'polypeptide(L)'
;MKGGIGLSIIFALMLSPSQVGAMTMSLPLWIGDSELGEIPVTLSGLEVSAVSLTALQAKLGGRVASHSWQALAAQVATPSSTMIPLSELSKAGIKVQFDPQTLALSVAIAPSIMGDIGVNFGEEYAEFIPSSSSQFSWLNSFNFAHTEDWQGDNQASNSDIDWLA
;
A
#
# COMPACT_ATOMS: atom_id res chain seq x y z
N MET A 1 -48.88 54.46 31.13
CA MET A 1 -47.49 54.06 30.80
C MET A 1 -47.28 52.61 31.22
N LYS A 2 -47.44 51.65 30.32
CA LYS A 2 -47.11 50.23 30.55
C LYS A 2 -46.95 49.56 29.19
N GLY A 3 -45.71 49.37 28.75
CA GLY A 3 -45.38 48.77 27.46
C GLY A 3 -43.87 48.76 27.30
N GLY A 4 -43.20 47.75 27.87
CA GLY A 4 -41.73 47.70 27.84
C GLY A 4 -41.10 46.41 28.35
N ILE A 5 -41.84 45.29 28.34
CA ILE A 5 -41.31 43.99 28.83
C ILE A 5 -41.23 42.95 27.69
N GLY A 6 -41.97 43.14 26.59
CA GLY A 6 -41.99 42.19 25.46
C GLY A 6 -40.76 42.23 24.55
N LEU A 7 -40.03 43.35 24.48
CA LEU A 7 -38.93 43.52 23.52
C LEU A 7 -37.62 42.85 23.99
N SER A 8 -37.37 42.78 25.30
CA SER A 8 -36.12 42.23 25.85
C SER A 8 -36.02 40.69 25.73
N ILE A 9 -37.15 39.98 25.71
CA ILE A 9 -37.16 38.51 25.63
C ILE A 9 -36.86 38.05 24.19
N ILE A 10 -37.33 38.80 23.18
CA ILE A 10 -37.08 38.48 21.77
C ILE A 10 -35.61 38.70 21.42
N PHE A 11 -34.97 39.73 21.98
CA PHE A 11 -33.55 39.99 21.74
C PHE A 11 -32.64 38.94 22.40
N ALA A 12 -33.02 38.42 23.58
CA ALA A 12 -32.25 37.39 24.28
C ALA A 12 -32.24 36.04 23.54
N LEU A 13 -33.28 35.71 22.77
CA LEU A 13 -33.35 34.46 21.99
C LEU A 13 -32.46 34.47 20.73
N MET A 14 -32.11 35.64 20.20
CA MET A 14 -31.24 35.76 19.01
C MET A 14 -29.74 35.73 19.31
N LEU A 15 -29.35 35.70 20.59
CA LEU A 15 -27.96 35.55 21.03
C LEU A 15 -27.61 34.10 21.39
N SER A 16 -28.47 33.14 21.06
CA SER A 16 -28.17 31.71 21.23
C SER A 16 -26.96 31.36 20.34
N PRO A 17 -25.78 31.02 20.89
CA PRO A 17 -24.69 30.53 20.06
C PRO A 17 -25.14 29.21 19.44
N SER A 18 -25.39 29.21 18.14
CA SER A 18 -25.57 28.00 17.36
C SER A 18 -24.26 27.22 17.41
N GLN A 19 -24.17 26.27 18.35
CA GLN A 19 -23.09 25.30 18.34
C GLN A 19 -23.24 24.49 17.06
N VAL A 20 -22.36 24.75 16.08
CA VAL A 20 -22.24 23.93 14.88
C VAL A 20 -21.77 22.56 15.36
N GLY A 21 -22.71 21.62 15.44
CA GLY A 21 -22.41 20.25 15.82
C GLY A 21 -21.43 19.63 14.82
N ALA A 22 -20.44 18.90 15.34
CA ALA A 22 -19.53 18.12 14.52
C ALA A 22 -20.34 17.13 13.67
N MET A 23 -20.29 17.28 12.34
CA MET A 23 -21.00 16.40 11.41
C MET A 23 -20.05 15.33 10.91
N THR A 24 -20.51 14.08 10.91
CA THR A 24 -19.78 12.95 10.32
C THR A 24 -20.31 12.67 8.93
N MET A 25 -19.43 12.54 7.95
CA MET A 25 -19.79 12.13 6.59
C MET A 25 -18.73 11.19 6.01
N SER A 26 -19.07 10.45 4.96
CA SER A 26 -18.11 9.64 4.22
C SER A 26 -17.63 10.40 2.99
N LEU A 27 -16.31 10.42 2.77
CA LEU A 27 -15.69 11.05 1.60
C LEU A 27 -14.79 10.05 0.88
N PRO A 28 -14.70 10.10 -0.47
CA PRO A 28 -13.78 9.28 -1.23
C PRO A 28 -12.31 9.63 -0.91
N LEU A 29 -11.48 8.61 -0.73
CA LEU A 29 -10.05 8.71 -0.45
C LEU A 29 -9.24 8.30 -1.69
N TRP A 30 -8.28 9.14 -2.06
CA TRP A 30 -7.41 8.97 -3.22
C TRP A 30 -5.95 8.92 -2.79
N ILE A 31 -5.16 8.04 -3.39
CA ILE A 31 -3.69 8.00 -3.27
C ILE A 31 -3.08 8.15 -4.67
N GLY A 32 -2.41 9.27 -4.93
CA GLY A 32 -2.05 9.64 -6.31
C GLY A 32 -3.31 9.66 -7.19
N ASP A 33 -3.30 8.89 -8.28
CA ASP A 33 -4.43 8.79 -9.22
C ASP A 33 -5.39 7.62 -8.92
N SER A 34 -5.19 6.89 -7.82
CA SER A 34 -6.01 5.72 -7.47
C SER A 34 -7.02 6.03 -6.37
N GLU A 35 -8.29 5.76 -6.62
CA GLU A 35 -9.32 5.77 -5.58
C GLU A 35 -9.19 4.51 -4.70
N LEU A 36 -9.21 4.70 -3.38
CA LEU A 36 -9.19 3.63 -2.36
C LEU A 36 -10.60 3.37 -1.77
N GLY A 37 -11.57 4.21 -2.12
CA GLY A 37 -12.96 4.18 -1.66
C GLY A 37 -13.21 5.17 -0.52
N GLU A 38 -14.37 5.06 0.11
CA GLU A 38 -14.83 6.06 1.08
C GLU A 38 -14.31 5.82 2.50
N ILE A 39 -14.05 6.92 3.23
CA ILE A 39 -13.72 6.91 4.66
C ILE A 39 -14.60 7.90 5.44
N PRO A 40 -15.03 7.55 6.68
CA PRO A 40 -15.72 8.48 7.56
C PRO A 40 -14.79 9.61 8.03
N VAL A 41 -15.30 10.83 7.98
CA VAL A 41 -14.64 12.06 8.43
C VAL A 41 -15.54 12.89 9.33
N THR A 42 -14.92 13.72 10.18
CA THR A 42 -15.61 14.74 10.97
C THR A 42 -15.32 16.11 10.39
N LEU A 43 -16.38 16.84 10.05
CA LEU A 43 -16.30 18.23 9.61
C LEU A 43 -16.38 19.19 10.80
N SER A 44 -15.56 20.24 10.74
CA SER A 44 -15.68 21.43 11.58
C SER A 44 -15.90 22.63 10.64
N GLY A 45 -17.15 23.05 10.49
CA GLY A 45 -17.52 24.05 9.49
C GLY A 45 -17.38 23.50 8.06
N LEU A 46 -16.48 24.10 7.27
CA LEU A 46 -16.18 23.69 5.89
C LEU A 46 -14.91 22.85 5.76
N GLU A 47 -14.22 22.57 6.87
CA GLU A 47 -12.96 21.84 6.87
C GLU A 47 -13.11 20.45 7.49
N VAL A 48 -12.36 19.49 6.96
CA VAL A 48 -12.23 18.17 7.56
C VAL A 48 -11.26 18.24 8.73
N SER A 49 -11.76 17.96 9.93
CA SER A 49 -11.00 18.06 11.19
C SER A 49 -10.36 16.74 11.62
N ALA A 50 -11.05 15.62 11.37
CA ALA A 50 -10.59 14.29 11.75
C ALA A 50 -11.08 13.23 10.76
N VAL A 51 -10.38 12.11 10.68
CA VAL A 51 -10.77 10.93 9.88
C VAL A 51 -10.77 9.68 10.74
N SER A 52 -11.54 8.67 10.36
CA SER A 52 -11.54 7.39 11.07
C SER A 52 -10.21 6.65 10.87
N LEU A 53 -9.48 6.41 11.96
CA LEU A 53 -8.19 5.71 11.92
C LEU A 53 -8.35 4.26 11.43
N THR A 54 -9.41 3.57 11.88
CA THR A 54 -9.65 2.18 11.49
C THR A 54 -10.01 2.05 10.01
N ALA A 55 -10.83 2.97 9.49
CA ALA A 55 -11.14 3.00 8.06
C ALA A 55 -9.90 3.34 7.23
N LEU A 56 -9.12 4.33 7.66
CA LEU A 56 -7.87 4.71 6.99
C LEU A 56 -6.86 3.56 6.95
N GLN A 57 -6.67 2.86 8.08
CA GLN A 57 -5.82 1.69 8.17
C GLN A 57 -6.31 0.55 7.26
N ALA A 58 -7.62 0.32 7.19
CA ALA A 58 -8.18 -0.69 6.28
C ALA A 58 -7.94 -0.35 4.80
N LYS A 59 -7.92 0.95 4.43
CA LYS A 59 -7.68 1.40 3.04
C LYS A 59 -6.20 1.44 2.66
N LEU A 60 -5.34 1.89 3.57
CA LEU A 60 -3.91 2.02 3.33
C LEU A 60 -3.15 0.72 3.60
N GLY A 61 -3.67 -0.16 4.46
CA GLY A 61 -3.14 -1.49 4.71
C GLY A 61 -1.63 -1.51 4.93
N GLY A 62 -0.95 -2.43 4.22
CA GLY A 62 0.51 -2.60 4.26
C GLY A 62 1.31 -1.49 3.57
N ARG A 63 0.68 -0.45 3.02
CA ARG A 63 1.40 0.71 2.44
C ARG A 63 2.06 1.58 3.50
N VAL A 64 1.58 1.48 4.74
CA VAL A 64 2.16 2.12 5.91
C VAL A 64 2.67 1.02 6.84
N ALA A 65 3.85 1.21 7.42
CA ALA A 65 4.46 0.23 8.30
C ALA A 65 3.59 -0.03 9.56
N SER A 66 3.51 -1.29 9.97
CA SER A 66 2.66 -1.72 11.09
C SER A 66 2.96 -1.00 12.41
N HIS A 67 4.22 -0.64 12.66
CA HIS A 67 4.62 0.09 13.86
C HIS A 67 4.04 1.51 13.91
N SER A 68 3.86 2.16 12.75
CA SER A 68 3.25 3.49 12.64
C SER A 68 1.77 3.45 12.99
N TRP A 69 1.05 2.40 12.57
CA TRP A 69 -0.35 2.19 12.96
C TRP A 69 -0.50 1.96 14.46
N GLN A 70 0.39 1.18 15.06
CA GLN A 70 0.39 0.93 16.51
C GLN A 70 0.63 2.22 17.30
N ALA A 71 1.57 3.06 16.85
CA ALA A 71 1.85 4.35 17.47
C ALA A 71 0.66 5.32 17.38
N LEU A 72 -0.10 5.29 16.28
CA LEU A 72 -1.33 6.08 16.13
C LEU A 72 -2.48 5.54 16.98
N ALA A 73 -2.64 4.21 17.05
CA ALA A 73 -3.67 3.58 17.86
C ALA A 73 -3.47 3.83 19.37
N ALA A 74 -2.22 3.86 19.83
CA ALA A 74 -1.89 4.15 21.23
C ALA A 74 -2.29 5.57 21.67
N GLN A 75 -2.44 6.51 20.74
CA GLN A 75 -2.84 7.89 21.04
C GLN A 75 -4.34 8.05 21.22
N VAL A 76 -5.14 7.04 20.86
CA VAL A 76 -6.60 7.16 20.92
C VAL A 76 -7.15 6.40 22.13
N ALA A 77 -7.74 7.16 23.05
CA ALA A 77 -8.17 6.67 24.36
C ALA A 77 -9.37 5.69 24.33
N THR A 78 -10.07 5.54 23.20
CA THR A 78 -11.30 4.75 23.11
C THR A 78 -11.41 3.96 21.80
N PRO A 79 -11.77 2.65 21.86
CA PRO A 79 -11.73 1.74 20.71
C PRO A 79 -12.94 1.79 19.76
N SER A 80 -14.01 2.54 20.05
CA SER A 80 -15.30 2.39 19.34
C SER A 80 -15.61 3.43 18.26
N SER A 81 -14.85 4.53 18.15
CA SER A 81 -14.90 5.45 17.00
C SER A 81 -13.66 6.33 17.03
N THR A 82 -12.56 5.74 16.59
CA THR A 82 -11.19 6.25 16.73
C THR A 82 -10.93 7.31 15.66
N MET A 83 -11.65 8.44 15.73
CA MET A 83 -11.43 9.59 14.87
C MET A 83 -10.11 10.24 15.26
N ILE A 84 -9.20 10.36 14.30
CA ILE A 84 -7.88 10.95 14.51
C ILE A 84 -7.78 12.31 13.80
N PRO A 85 -7.31 13.36 14.48
CA PRO A 85 -7.11 14.65 13.85
C PRO A 85 -6.10 14.57 12.70
N LEU A 86 -6.34 15.34 11.64
CA LEU A 86 -5.43 15.41 10.49
C LEU A 86 -4.03 15.90 10.90
N SER A 87 -3.94 16.73 11.93
CA SER A 87 -2.68 17.21 12.50
C SER A 87 -1.82 16.08 13.08
N GLU A 88 -2.42 15.13 13.79
CA GLU A 88 -1.70 13.98 14.36
C GLU A 88 -1.28 12.99 13.27
N LEU A 89 -2.13 12.77 12.26
CA LEU A 89 -1.75 11.99 11.08
C LEU A 89 -0.55 12.59 10.36
N SER A 90 -0.56 13.91 10.15
CA SER A 90 0.54 14.62 9.48
C SER A 90 1.86 14.50 10.24
N LYS A 91 1.82 14.60 11.58
CA LYS A 91 3.00 14.37 12.44
C LYS A 91 3.52 12.93 12.33
N ALA A 92 2.63 11.96 12.19
CA ALA A 92 3.01 10.58 11.96
C ALA A 92 3.44 10.29 10.52
N GLY A 93 3.47 11.28 9.62
CA GLY A 93 3.91 11.14 8.24
C GLY A 93 2.81 10.79 7.24
N ILE A 94 1.55 10.74 7.65
CA ILE A 94 0.39 10.53 6.77
C ILE A 94 -0.29 11.89 6.54
N LYS A 95 -0.11 12.48 5.37
CA LYS A 95 -0.74 13.76 5.02
C LYS A 95 -2.06 13.50 4.31
N VAL A 96 -3.16 13.90 4.93
CA VAL A 96 -4.50 13.87 4.33
C VAL A 96 -4.91 15.29 4.01
N GLN A 97 -5.35 15.54 2.78
CA GLN A 97 -5.78 16.86 2.33
C GLN A 97 -7.18 16.78 1.72
N PHE A 98 -8.06 17.64 2.19
CA PHE A 98 -9.44 17.75 1.70
C PHE A 98 -9.53 18.78 0.59
N ASP A 99 -10.15 18.41 -0.52
CA ASP A 99 -10.51 19.32 -1.60
C ASP A 99 -12.03 19.61 -1.54
N PRO A 100 -12.43 20.85 -1.19
CA PRO A 100 -13.83 21.23 -1.10
C PRO A 100 -14.54 21.34 -2.45
N GLN A 101 -13.81 21.45 -3.58
CA GLN A 101 -14.41 21.52 -4.91
C GLN A 101 -14.87 20.15 -5.40
N THR A 102 -14.06 19.13 -5.15
CA THR A 102 -14.32 17.75 -5.56
C THR A 102 -14.95 16.89 -4.46
N LEU A 103 -15.00 17.42 -3.23
CA LEU A 103 -15.41 16.69 -2.03
C LEU A 103 -14.64 15.39 -1.84
N ALA A 104 -13.34 15.43 -2.11
CA ALA A 104 -12.46 14.27 -2.04
C ALA A 104 -11.30 14.50 -1.06
N LEU A 105 -10.78 13.39 -0.54
CA LEU A 105 -9.58 13.35 0.29
C LEU A 105 -8.45 12.78 -0.54
N SER A 106 -7.31 13.46 -0.55
CA SER A 106 -6.06 12.92 -1.06
C SER A 106 -5.15 12.54 0.11
N VAL A 107 -4.41 11.44 -0.03
CA VAL A 107 -3.44 11.00 0.97
C VAL A 107 -2.05 10.82 0.37
N ALA A 108 -1.06 11.32 1.10
CA ALA A 108 0.35 11.12 0.82
C ALA A 108 1.03 10.51 2.05
N ILE A 109 1.86 9.49 1.82
CA ILE A 109 2.59 8.76 2.85
C ILE A 109 4.05 9.18 2.77
N ALA A 110 4.64 9.61 3.88
CA ALA A 110 6.05 9.95 3.94
C ALA A 110 6.92 8.70 3.74
N PRO A 111 8.06 8.80 3.04
CA PRO A 111 8.92 7.64 2.78
C PRO A 111 9.40 6.92 4.05
N SER A 112 9.56 7.65 5.15
CA SER A 112 10.01 7.11 6.45
C SER A 112 9.03 6.17 7.13
N ILE A 113 7.76 6.18 6.73
CA ILE A 113 6.70 5.34 7.31
C ILE A 113 6.05 4.42 6.28
N MET A 114 6.57 4.40 5.04
CA MET A 114 6.12 3.44 4.05
C MET A 114 6.36 2.03 4.60
N GLY A 115 5.35 1.19 4.46
CA GLY A 115 5.51 -0.23 4.77
C GLY A 115 6.42 -0.89 3.76
N ASP A 116 7.01 -2.02 4.16
CA ASP A 116 7.71 -2.92 3.25
C ASP A 116 6.68 -3.60 2.35
N ILE A 117 6.14 -2.85 1.39
CA ILE A 117 5.48 -3.46 0.25
C ILE A 117 6.63 -4.04 -0.57
N GLY A 118 6.96 -5.30 -0.30
CA GLY A 118 7.87 -6.06 -1.15
C GLY A 118 7.39 -5.89 -2.58
N VAL A 119 8.18 -5.18 -3.39
CA VAL A 119 7.92 -5.08 -4.82
C VAL A 119 8.23 -6.48 -5.35
N ASN A 120 7.20 -7.32 -5.41
CA ASN A 120 7.31 -8.66 -5.94
C ASN A 120 7.45 -8.52 -7.46
N PHE A 121 8.69 -8.44 -7.93
CA PHE A 121 9.06 -8.35 -9.34
C PHE A 121 8.86 -9.67 -10.08
N GLY A 122 7.79 -10.42 -9.80
CA GLY A 122 7.50 -11.67 -10.49
C GLY A 122 8.49 -12.79 -10.16
N GLU A 123 7.92 -13.92 -9.73
CA GLU A 123 8.61 -15.17 -9.40
C GLU A 123 9.39 -15.12 -8.09
N GLU A 124 8.80 -15.81 -7.11
CA GLU A 124 9.40 -16.19 -5.84
C GLU A 124 10.58 -17.13 -6.13
N TYR A 125 11.69 -16.59 -6.61
CA TYR A 125 12.93 -17.36 -6.66
C TYR A 125 13.36 -17.60 -5.21
N ALA A 126 13.40 -18.87 -4.82
CA ALA A 126 14.03 -19.25 -3.56
C ALA A 126 15.41 -18.59 -3.49
N GLU A 127 15.70 -17.96 -2.35
CA GLU A 127 16.97 -17.30 -2.10
C GLU A 127 18.11 -18.22 -2.53
N PHE A 128 19.01 -17.73 -3.40
CA PHE A 128 20.13 -18.52 -3.88
C PHE A 128 21.07 -18.80 -2.70
N ILE A 129 20.99 -20.02 -2.17
CA ILE A 129 21.92 -20.51 -1.15
C ILE A 129 23.02 -21.30 -1.88
N PRO A 130 24.26 -20.77 -1.99
CA PRO A 130 25.35 -21.49 -2.62
C PRO A 130 25.62 -22.78 -1.84
N SER A 131 25.66 -23.91 -2.54
CA SER A 131 26.04 -25.19 -1.93
C SER A 131 27.48 -25.12 -1.43
N SER A 132 27.76 -25.71 -0.26
CA SER A 132 29.11 -25.77 0.34
C SER A 132 30.12 -26.55 -0.50
N SER A 133 29.67 -27.24 -1.55
CA SER A 133 30.49 -27.98 -2.51
C SER A 133 30.19 -27.53 -3.92
N SER A 134 31.24 -27.44 -4.74
CA SER A 134 31.13 -27.27 -6.20
C SER A 134 31.61 -28.55 -6.88
N GLN A 135 30.93 -28.98 -7.95
CA GLN A 135 31.39 -30.06 -8.81
C GLN A 135 31.92 -29.46 -10.12
N PHE A 136 33.08 -29.93 -10.56
CA PHE A 136 33.55 -29.73 -11.92
C PHE A 136 33.46 -31.08 -12.63
N SER A 137 32.94 -31.07 -13.87
CA SER A 137 32.88 -32.25 -14.72
C SER A 137 33.68 -31.96 -15.98
N TRP A 138 34.68 -32.78 -16.27
CA TRP A 138 35.37 -32.76 -17.55
C TRP A 138 34.82 -33.91 -18.39
N LEU A 139 33.98 -33.56 -19.36
CA LEU A 139 33.36 -34.52 -20.27
C LEU A 139 34.29 -34.72 -21.46
N ASN A 140 34.65 -35.97 -21.70
CA ASN A 140 35.41 -36.38 -22.87
C ASN A 140 34.47 -37.23 -23.74
N SER A 141 34.04 -36.68 -24.86
CA SER A 141 33.21 -37.38 -25.84
C SER A 141 34.07 -37.80 -27.03
N PHE A 142 34.19 -39.11 -27.24
CA PHE A 142 34.74 -39.67 -28.46
C PHE A 142 33.64 -40.46 -29.17
N ASN A 143 33.68 -40.43 -30.50
CA ASN A 143 32.79 -41.23 -31.34
C ASN A 143 33.63 -42.25 -32.11
N PHE A 144 33.17 -43.49 -32.15
CA PHE A 144 33.78 -44.56 -32.94
C PHE A 144 32.77 -45.03 -33.97
N ALA A 145 33.15 -44.93 -35.25
CA ALA A 145 32.36 -45.45 -36.34
C ALA A 145 33.15 -46.53 -37.07
N HIS A 146 32.49 -47.66 -37.32
CA HIS A 146 33.01 -48.74 -38.14
C HIS A 146 32.02 -49.02 -39.27
N THR A 147 32.51 -49.15 -40.48
CA THR A 147 31.68 -49.48 -41.63
C THR A 147 32.36 -50.60 -42.41
N GLU A 148 31.56 -51.63 -42.71
CA GLU A 148 31.95 -52.72 -43.58
C GLU A 148 31.03 -52.72 -44.80
N ASP A 149 31.62 -52.79 -45.98
CA ASP A 149 30.91 -53.02 -47.22
C ASP A 149 31.24 -54.41 -47.76
N TRP A 150 30.18 -55.16 -48.07
CA TRP A 150 30.22 -56.53 -48.53
C TRP A 150 29.58 -56.68 -49.92
N GLN A 151 29.57 -55.62 -50.74
CA GLN A 151 29.09 -55.68 -52.12
C GLN A 151 30.14 -56.20 -53.11
N GLY A 152 29.87 -57.37 -53.69
CA GLY A 152 30.69 -57.99 -54.75
C GLY A 152 31.97 -58.63 -54.23
N ASP A 153 33.02 -58.66 -55.06
CA ASP A 153 34.35 -59.21 -54.70
C ASP A 153 35.22 -58.22 -53.91
N ASN A 154 34.71 -57.02 -53.60
CA ASN A 154 35.48 -55.96 -52.97
C ASN A 154 35.10 -55.83 -51.50
N GLN A 155 35.94 -56.37 -50.61
CA GLN A 155 35.78 -56.23 -49.18
C GLN A 155 36.49 -54.95 -48.73
N ALA A 156 35.72 -53.93 -48.36
CA ALA A 156 36.24 -52.68 -47.84
C ALA A 156 35.76 -52.48 -46.41
N SER A 157 36.70 -52.22 -45.49
CA SER A 157 36.40 -51.80 -44.13
C SER A 157 37.06 -50.47 -43.84
N ASN A 158 36.34 -49.61 -43.13
CA ASN A 158 36.87 -48.35 -42.62
C ASN A 158 36.50 -48.20 -41.15
N SER A 159 37.45 -47.71 -40.36
CA SER A 159 37.25 -47.39 -38.96
C SER A 159 37.76 -45.98 -38.70
N ASP A 160 36.92 -45.16 -38.07
CA ASP A 160 37.24 -43.78 -37.74
C ASP A 160 36.97 -43.52 -36.26
N ILE A 161 37.87 -42.76 -35.62
CA ILE A 161 37.71 -42.28 -34.26
C ILE A 161 37.80 -40.76 -34.32
N ASP A 162 36.73 -40.11 -33.92
CA ASP A 162 36.67 -38.65 -33.84
C ASP A 162 36.52 -38.18 -32.40
N TRP A 163 37.21 -37.09 -32.08
CA TRP A 163 37.11 -36.42 -30.80
C TRP A 163 36.08 -35.29 -30.92
N LEU A 164 34.97 -35.43 -30.21
CA LEU A 164 33.93 -34.42 -30.15
C LEU A 164 34.34 -33.39 -29.08
N ALA A 165 35.15 -32.41 -29.48
CA ALA A 165 35.43 -31.20 -28.71
C ALA A 165 34.34 -30.13 -28.91
#